data_AF-A0A3P3VQX9-F1
#
_entry.id   AF-A0A3P3VQX9-F1
#
_cell.length_a   1.000
_cell.length_b   1.000
_cell.length_c   1.000
_cell.angle_alpha   90.00
_cell.angle_beta   90.00
_cell.angle_gamma   90.00
#
_symmetry.space_group_name_H-M   'P 1'
#
loop_
_entity.id
_entity.type
_entity.pdbx_description
1 polymer ?
#
loop_
_entity_poly.entity_id
_entity_poly.type
_entity_poly.pdbx_seq_one_letter_code
_entity_poly.pdbx_strand_id
1 'polypeptide(L)'
;MITRKLGKVLRGNATPAQLAVGTFLAVVLGFLPGFFTSPGLTLSVLLLLLVFNANLTLIGILFAASKLLSLLLQPLSFALGRQLLEGGTEPFFAFLVNAPVWALFGFEYYLTTGALALGMAIGLVGAIAMVILVGRFRRTMAGLEQNSERFALIASNPVGRVFTWVFLGAASDQRYQELVSAKGKLIRWPGILVALLVCGLLWALQEAIASSWVIEQIRRGAEQANGATVELAGGELDLAEGRLVLEGIAIADPEQLDRNLFSAQRLEADLSSADLLRKRLRLERVSITGGAYGLDRDEPGVRLASAEEPQEESQTPSQSAPGTLQVSGGDLDRYLSTASLWRQRFQQFARWLQRLPTPPAADQSPVGETLEQRLRRQIEGFGYALIRADHLVQQSPLLSIGELQAEQVSVPDWPEATLNIRAWEFSSQPWLSAAVPALETESSDQRLMFKMALGALGKQGGENRIHLRLQRWPAQPLLDQLALQGDTQVLGGVLGLEAEGTLGLRGEPTIELPILVSLANATLSVRDRGEAPIKKLEVKVGISGPVASPDVKVDEQGIKSSLQQLAGNLVKQRAREEVDKQTEKARQKAQQEAESRLGGEVGGALKGILK
;
A
#
# COMPACT_ATOMS: atom_id res chain seq x y z
N MET A 1 36.88 -28.11 -28.53
CA MET A 1 37.07 -28.27 -27.07
C MET A 1 35.92 -29.01 -26.37
N ILE A 2 34.65 -28.68 -26.65
CA ILE A 2 33.48 -29.25 -25.96
C ILE A 2 33.42 -30.79 -26.08
N THR A 3 33.57 -31.33 -27.30
CA THR A 3 33.63 -32.78 -27.59
C THR A 3 34.55 -33.56 -26.64
N ARG A 4 35.79 -33.10 -26.48
CA ARG A 4 36.79 -33.70 -25.57
C ARG A 4 36.34 -33.72 -24.10
N LYS A 5 35.50 -32.78 -23.65
CA LYS A 5 34.92 -32.80 -22.30
C LYS A 5 33.77 -33.82 -22.19
N LEU A 6 32.92 -33.97 -23.20
CA LEU A 6 31.92 -35.06 -23.26
C LEU A 6 32.58 -36.44 -23.29
N GLY A 7 33.66 -36.60 -24.07
CA GLY A 7 34.43 -37.85 -24.12
C GLY A 7 34.92 -38.31 -22.73
N LYS A 8 35.35 -37.38 -21.88
CA LYS A 8 35.73 -37.68 -20.48
C LYS A 8 34.56 -38.11 -19.57
N VAL A 9 33.32 -37.66 -19.86
CA VAL A 9 32.12 -38.10 -19.13
C VAL A 9 31.76 -39.54 -19.49
N LEU A 10 31.79 -39.85 -20.79
CA LEU A 10 31.52 -41.19 -21.31
C LEU A 10 32.55 -42.21 -20.79
N ARG A 11 33.82 -41.80 -20.71
CA ARG A 11 34.99 -42.66 -20.38
C ARG A 11 35.34 -42.84 -18.90
N GLY A 12 34.57 -42.33 -17.92
CA GLY A 12 34.67 -42.84 -16.55
C GLY A 12 34.55 -41.86 -15.38
N ASN A 13 34.79 -40.56 -15.57
CA ASN A 13 34.85 -39.60 -14.45
C ASN A 13 33.52 -39.28 -13.75
N ALA A 14 32.42 -39.96 -14.13
CA ALA A 14 31.10 -39.77 -13.54
C ALA A 14 30.42 -41.14 -13.30
N THR A 15 29.85 -41.31 -12.12
CA THR A 15 29.09 -42.50 -11.74
C THR A 15 27.63 -42.42 -12.18
N PRO A 16 26.89 -43.55 -12.26
CA PRO A 16 25.48 -43.55 -12.65
C PRO A 16 24.61 -42.58 -11.82
N ALA A 17 24.82 -42.51 -10.50
CA ALA A 17 24.08 -41.60 -9.62
C ALA A 17 24.40 -40.11 -9.90
N GLN A 18 25.67 -39.77 -10.16
CA GLN A 18 26.08 -38.41 -10.50
C GLN A 18 25.55 -37.97 -11.88
N LEU A 19 25.51 -38.91 -12.85
CA LEU A 19 24.89 -38.68 -14.15
C LEU A 19 23.38 -38.46 -14.01
N ALA A 20 22.68 -39.28 -13.22
CA ALA A 20 21.26 -39.15 -12.97
C ALA A 20 20.90 -37.81 -12.31
N VAL A 21 21.49 -37.48 -11.16
CA VAL A 21 21.22 -36.22 -10.44
C VAL A 21 21.63 -35.00 -11.26
N GLY A 22 22.80 -35.04 -11.91
CA GLY A 22 23.26 -33.96 -12.79
C GLY A 22 22.34 -33.73 -13.99
N THR A 23 21.74 -34.79 -14.55
CA THR A 23 20.77 -34.70 -15.64
C THR A 23 19.44 -34.16 -15.13
N PHE A 24 18.91 -34.72 -14.05
CA PHE A 24 17.65 -34.32 -13.45
C PHE A 24 17.65 -32.81 -13.10
N LEU A 25 18.66 -32.34 -12.37
CA LEU A 25 18.73 -30.93 -11.95
C LEU A 25 19.00 -29.98 -13.13
N ALA A 26 19.77 -30.39 -14.14
CA ALA A 26 19.97 -29.59 -15.35
C ALA A 26 18.67 -29.43 -16.17
N VAL A 27 17.88 -30.50 -16.28
CA VAL A 27 16.57 -30.47 -16.95
C VAL A 27 15.58 -29.63 -16.16
N VAL A 28 15.45 -29.84 -14.84
CA VAL A 28 14.58 -29.04 -13.97
C VAL A 28 14.93 -27.55 -14.07
N LEU A 29 16.22 -27.19 -13.95
CA LEU A 29 16.68 -25.80 -14.10
C LEU A 29 16.36 -25.23 -15.49
N GLY A 30 16.49 -26.03 -16.55
CA GLY A 30 16.15 -25.64 -17.92
C GLY A 30 14.66 -25.39 -18.11
N PHE A 31 13.80 -26.08 -17.36
CA PHE A 31 12.35 -25.88 -17.43
C PHE A 31 11.84 -24.67 -16.67
N LEU A 32 12.56 -24.16 -15.66
CA LEU A 32 12.13 -22.98 -14.91
C LEU A 32 12.05 -21.75 -15.85
N PRO A 33 10.94 -20.97 -15.82
CA PRO A 33 10.75 -19.85 -16.74
C PRO A 33 11.81 -18.76 -16.57
N GLY A 34 12.16 -18.38 -15.34
CA GLY A 34 13.30 -17.51 -15.04
C GLY A 34 13.45 -17.17 -13.56
N PHE A 35 14.54 -16.48 -13.22
CA PHE A 35 14.85 -16.07 -11.85
C PHE A 35 13.80 -15.10 -11.27
N PHE A 36 13.30 -14.14 -12.06
CA PHE A 36 12.37 -13.12 -11.56
C PHE A 36 10.98 -13.66 -11.15
N THR A 37 10.52 -14.77 -11.74
CA THR A 37 9.25 -15.40 -11.34
C THR A 37 9.42 -16.40 -10.20
N SER A 38 10.60 -17.02 -10.08
CA SER A 38 10.87 -18.16 -9.20
C SER A 38 12.26 -18.11 -8.55
N PRO A 39 12.63 -17.01 -7.86
CA PRO A 39 14.01 -16.78 -7.42
C PRO A 39 14.48 -17.82 -6.40
N GLY A 40 13.64 -18.16 -5.41
CA GLY A 40 13.95 -19.16 -4.38
C GLY A 40 14.15 -20.56 -4.96
N LEU A 41 13.29 -20.96 -5.91
CA LEU A 41 13.38 -22.25 -6.59
C LEU A 41 14.62 -22.34 -7.50
N THR A 42 14.86 -21.28 -8.29
CA THR A 42 16.03 -21.19 -9.19
C THR A 42 17.34 -21.24 -8.39
N LEU A 43 17.45 -20.45 -7.31
CA LEU A 43 18.61 -20.44 -6.43
C LEU A 43 18.81 -21.80 -5.75
N SER A 44 17.74 -22.42 -5.25
CA SER A 44 17.80 -23.75 -4.63
C SER A 44 18.35 -24.82 -5.58
N VAL A 45 17.87 -24.86 -6.82
CA VAL A 45 18.38 -25.82 -7.83
C VAL A 45 19.84 -25.53 -8.19
N LEU A 46 20.26 -24.26 -8.26
CA LEU A 46 21.64 -23.87 -8.50
C LEU A 46 22.57 -24.29 -7.35
N LEU A 47 22.17 -24.05 -6.10
CA LEU A 47 22.92 -24.48 -4.91
C LEU A 47 23.05 -26.01 -4.85
N LEU A 48 21.97 -26.76 -5.17
CA LEU A 48 22.03 -28.22 -5.27
C LEU A 48 23.02 -28.67 -6.37
N LEU A 49 23.03 -28.02 -7.53
CA LEU A 49 24.01 -28.30 -8.61
C LEU A 49 25.46 -28.04 -8.19
N LEU A 50 25.72 -27.09 -7.27
CA LEU A 50 27.05 -26.89 -6.69
C LEU A 50 27.43 -28.00 -5.72
N VAL A 51 26.49 -28.40 -4.83
CA VAL A 51 26.71 -29.45 -3.81
C VAL A 51 26.91 -30.83 -4.44
N PHE A 52 26.19 -31.17 -5.52
CA PHE A 52 26.31 -32.47 -6.18
C PHE A 52 27.52 -32.56 -7.11
N ASN A 53 28.19 -33.72 -7.10
CA ASN A 53 29.39 -34.00 -7.88
C ASN A 53 29.04 -34.36 -9.35
N ALA A 54 28.45 -33.41 -10.07
CA ALA A 54 28.02 -33.57 -11.47
C ALA A 54 28.95 -32.84 -12.46
N ASN A 55 28.94 -33.26 -13.73
CA ASN A 55 29.79 -32.63 -14.74
C ASN A 55 29.15 -31.34 -15.28
N LEU A 56 29.78 -30.20 -14.98
CA LEU A 56 29.27 -28.87 -15.34
C LEU A 56 29.10 -28.65 -16.87
N THR A 57 29.89 -29.32 -17.71
CA THR A 57 29.73 -29.24 -19.18
C THR A 57 28.53 -30.05 -19.66
N LEU A 58 28.26 -31.22 -19.06
CA LEU A 58 27.03 -31.96 -19.32
C LEU A 58 25.81 -31.17 -18.86
N ILE A 59 25.86 -30.60 -17.65
CA ILE A 59 24.81 -29.73 -17.09
C ILE A 59 24.50 -28.57 -18.05
N GLY A 60 25.50 -27.82 -18.49
CA GLY A 60 25.27 -26.67 -19.38
C GLY A 60 24.62 -27.02 -20.72
N ILE A 61 24.98 -28.18 -21.31
CA ILE A 61 24.38 -28.66 -22.56
C ILE A 61 22.93 -29.11 -22.33
N LEU A 62 22.68 -29.88 -21.27
CA LEU A 62 21.34 -30.35 -20.92
C LEU A 62 20.42 -29.19 -20.54
N PHE A 63 20.91 -28.23 -19.75
CA PHE A 63 20.20 -26.99 -19.43
C PHE A 63 19.78 -26.24 -20.70
N ALA A 64 20.70 -26.01 -21.64
CA ALA A 64 20.38 -25.32 -22.89
C ALA A 64 19.35 -26.08 -23.74
N ALA A 65 19.50 -27.41 -23.89
CA ALA A 65 18.55 -28.25 -24.61
C ALA A 65 17.16 -28.26 -23.96
N SER A 66 17.11 -28.39 -22.62
CA SER A 66 15.87 -28.36 -21.85
C SER A 66 15.23 -26.97 -21.82
N LYS A 67 16.00 -25.88 -21.90
CA LYS A 67 15.46 -24.52 -22.00
C LYS A 67 14.79 -24.28 -23.35
N LEU A 68 15.38 -24.77 -24.45
CA LEU A 68 14.73 -24.75 -25.77
C LEU A 68 13.45 -25.62 -25.79
N LEU A 69 13.50 -26.80 -25.16
CA LEU A 69 12.32 -27.67 -25.05
C LEU A 69 11.22 -27.05 -24.16
N SER A 70 11.60 -26.37 -23.08
CA SER A 70 10.69 -25.63 -22.19
C SER A 70 9.93 -24.54 -22.93
N LEU A 71 10.62 -23.76 -23.80
CA LEU A 71 9.98 -22.75 -24.65
C LEU A 71 8.94 -23.38 -25.58
N LEU A 72 9.24 -24.52 -26.20
CA LEU A 72 8.29 -25.25 -27.06
C LEU A 72 7.10 -25.82 -26.26
N LEU A 73 7.33 -26.24 -25.02
CA LEU A 73 6.32 -26.84 -24.13
C LEU A 73 5.65 -25.82 -23.19
N GLN A 74 5.74 -24.52 -23.45
CA GLN A 74 5.08 -23.47 -22.64
C GLN A 74 3.55 -23.68 -22.52
N PRO A 75 2.78 -23.94 -23.61
CA PRO A 75 1.33 -24.13 -23.49
C PRO A 75 0.96 -25.37 -22.65
N LEU A 76 1.71 -26.47 -22.80
CA LEU A 76 1.52 -27.69 -22.02
C LEU A 76 1.88 -27.46 -20.55
N SER A 77 2.98 -26.77 -20.29
CA SER A 77 3.40 -26.38 -18.93
C SER A 77 2.33 -25.52 -18.26
N PHE A 78 1.79 -24.53 -18.96
CA PHE A 78 0.71 -23.68 -18.45
C PHE A 78 -0.57 -24.49 -18.16
N ALA A 79 -0.98 -25.39 -19.06
CA ALA A 79 -2.17 -26.23 -18.87
C ALA A 79 -2.02 -27.18 -17.66
N LEU A 80 -0.85 -27.80 -17.49
CA LEU A 80 -0.53 -28.61 -16.30
C LEU A 80 -0.52 -27.75 -15.02
N GLY A 81 0.02 -26.53 -15.10
CA GLY A 81 -0.03 -25.56 -14.00
C GLY A 81 -1.46 -25.22 -13.60
N ARG A 82 -2.34 -24.96 -14.57
CA ARG A 82 -3.77 -24.71 -14.32
C ARG A 82 -4.44 -25.89 -13.62
N GLN A 83 -4.21 -27.11 -14.10
CA GLN A 83 -4.74 -28.32 -13.46
C GLN A 83 -4.24 -28.52 -12.01
N LEU A 84 -3.01 -28.11 -11.71
CA LEU A 84 -2.43 -28.22 -10.36
C LEU A 84 -2.90 -27.10 -9.41
N LEU A 85 -3.10 -25.88 -9.91
CA LEU A 85 -3.49 -24.73 -9.10
C LEU A 85 -5.01 -24.58 -8.92
N GLU A 86 -5.82 -24.96 -9.92
CA GLU A 86 -7.30 -24.89 -9.89
C GLU A 86 -7.96 -26.26 -9.65
N GLY A 87 -7.17 -27.32 -9.49
CA GLY A 87 -7.65 -28.69 -9.26
C GLY A 87 -7.59 -29.13 -7.80
N GLY A 88 -7.72 -30.43 -7.54
CA GLY A 88 -7.72 -31.01 -6.18
C GLY A 88 -6.44 -30.79 -5.35
N THR A 89 -5.37 -30.22 -5.93
CA THR A 89 -4.15 -29.81 -5.25
C THR A 89 -4.12 -28.34 -4.83
N GLU A 90 -5.16 -27.55 -5.13
CA GLU A 90 -5.30 -26.13 -4.74
C GLU A 90 -4.92 -25.87 -3.27
N PRO A 91 -5.40 -26.62 -2.25
CA PRO A 91 -5.09 -26.30 -0.85
C PRO A 91 -3.60 -26.47 -0.50
N PHE A 92 -2.91 -27.38 -1.18
CA PHE A 92 -1.47 -27.59 -1.00
C PHE A 92 -0.65 -26.44 -1.59
N PHE A 93 -1.02 -25.96 -2.78
CA PHE A 93 -0.37 -24.80 -3.38
C PHE A 93 -0.72 -23.49 -2.66
N ALA A 94 -1.96 -23.33 -2.17
CA ALA A 94 -2.33 -22.22 -1.29
C ALA A 94 -1.46 -22.19 -0.02
N PHE A 95 -1.18 -23.33 0.60
CA PHE A 95 -0.23 -23.40 1.72
C PHE A 95 1.18 -22.95 1.32
N LEU A 96 1.74 -23.49 0.23
CA LEU A 96 3.10 -23.16 -0.22
C LEU A 96 3.26 -21.68 -0.62
N VAL A 97 2.27 -21.10 -1.29
CA VAL A 97 2.29 -19.70 -1.75
C VAL A 97 2.22 -18.71 -0.58
N ASN A 98 1.59 -19.07 0.53
CA ASN A 98 1.46 -18.20 1.71
C ASN A 98 2.46 -18.53 2.84
N ALA A 99 3.27 -19.57 2.71
CA ALA A 99 4.30 -19.93 3.69
C ALA A 99 5.59 -19.09 3.51
N PRO A 100 6.27 -18.69 4.61
CA PRO A 100 7.57 -17.99 4.52
C PRO A 100 8.58 -18.79 3.70
N VAL A 101 9.41 -18.08 2.92
CA VAL A 101 10.43 -18.61 2.01
C VAL A 101 9.83 -19.33 0.79
N TRP A 102 8.83 -20.19 0.98
CA TRP A 102 8.16 -20.92 -0.09
C TRP A 102 7.40 -20.00 -1.06
N ALA A 103 6.86 -18.86 -0.59
CA ALA A 103 6.32 -17.83 -1.46
C ALA A 103 7.35 -17.36 -2.53
N LEU A 104 8.64 -17.35 -2.21
CA LEU A 104 9.72 -16.97 -3.15
C LEU A 104 9.99 -18.01 -4.25
N PHE A 105 9.35 -19.18 -4.21
CA PHE A 105 9.54 -20.24 -5.21
C PHE A 105 8.69 -20.03 -6.47
N GLY A 106 7.72 -19.12 -6.44
CA GLY A 106 6.93 -18.76 -7.63
C GLY A 106 5.80 -19.72 -7.95
N PHE A 107 5.28 -20.46 -6.96
CA PHE A 107 4.23 -21.46 -7.16
C PHE A 107 2.88 -20.85 -7.56
N GLU A 108 2.67 -19.55 -7.34
CA GLU A 108 1.49 -18.82 -7.77
C GLU A 108 1.43 -18.65 -9.30
N TYR A 109 2.55 -18.79 -10.01
CA TYR A 109 2.58 -18.69 -11.47
C TYR A 109 2.24 -20.04 -12.10
N TYR A 110 1.17 -20.08 -12.89
CA TYR A 110 0.75 -21.28 -13.63
C TYR A 110 1.91 -21.89 -14.44
N LEU A 111 2.66 -21.07 -15.18
CA LEU A 111 3.79 -21.55 -15.98
C LEU A 111 4.90 -22.14 -15.10
N THR A 112 5.24 -21.53 -13.96
CA THR A 112 6.29 -22.03 -13.06
C THR A 112 5.91 -23.39 -12.47
N THR A 113 4.70 -23.51 -11.89
CA THR A 113 4.25 -24.74 -11.23
C THR A 113 4.15 -25.90 -12.20
N GLY A 114 3.55 -25.70 -13.37
CA GLY A 114 3.45 -26.74 -14.38
C GLY A 114 4.78 -27.06 -15.07
N ALA A 115 5.66 -26.07 -15.29
CA ALA A 115 6.99 -26.32 -15.83
C ALA A 115 7.89 -27.05 -14.82
N LEU A 116 7.73 -26.83 -13.51
CA LEU A 116 8.40 -27.63 -12.48
C LEU A 116 7.92 -29.09 -12.52
N ALA A 117 6.61 -29.32 -12.56
CA ALA A 117 6.04 -30.67 -12.65
C ALA A 117 6.51 -31.41 -13.91
N LEU A 118 6.42 -30.75 -15.08
CA LEU A 118 6.87 -31.29 -16.36
C LEU A 118 8.39 -31.48 -16.42
N GLY A 119 9.16 -30.54 -15.86
CA GLY A 119 10.61 -30.59 -15.76
C GLY A 119 11.11 -31.71 -14.83
N MET A 120 10.40 -32.01 -13.74
CA MET A 120 10.69 -33.17 -12.89
C MET A 120 10.39 -34.48 -13.63
N ALA A 121 9.26 -34.57 -14.33
CA ALA A 121 8.91 -35.78 -15.10
C ALA A 121 9.91 -36.05 -16.25
N ILE A 122 10.17 -35.05 -17.09
CA ILE A 122 11.15 -35.14 -18.19
C ILE A 122 12.57 -35.30 -17.64
N GLY A 123 12.90 -34.65 -16.52
CA GLY A 123 14.19 -34.79 -15.84
C GLY A 123 14.44 -36.20 -15.32
N LEU A 124 13.42 -36.86 -14.77
CA LEU A 124 13.49 -38.24 -14.29
C LEU A 124 13.66 -39.22 -15.46
N VAL A 125 12.86 -39.08 -16.52
CA VAL A 125 12.98 -39.88 -17.75
C VAL A 125 14.36 -39.67 -18.40
N GLY A 126 14.82 -38.42 -18.50
CA GLY A 126 16.13 -38.05 -19.02
C GLY A 126 17.28 -38.61 -18.19
N ALA A 127 17.18 -38.58 -16.87
CA ALA A 127 18.18 -39.16 -15.96
C ALA A 127 18.29 -40.68 -16.14
N ILE A 128 17.16 -41.39 -16.20
CA ILE A 128 17.12 -42.83 -16.46
C ILE A 128 17.71 -43.15 -17.86
N ALA A 129 17.28 -42.42 -18.89
CA ALA A 129 17.77 -42.59 -20.25
C ALA A 129 19.28 -42.33 -20.35
N MET A 130 19.82 -41.30 -19.69
CA MET A 130 21.23 -40.98 -19.65
C MET A 130 22.05 -42.11 -18.98
N VAL A 131 21.58 -42.62 -17.84
CA VAL A 131 22.23 -43.76 -17.15
C VAL A 131 22.22 -45.02 -18.04
N ILE A 132 21.11 -45.32 -18.71
CA ILE A 132 21.00 -46.45 -19.64
C ILE A 132 21.94 -46.27 -20.85
N LEU A 133 21.96 -45.08 -21.45
CA LEU A 133 22.77 -44.78 -22.64
C LEU A 133 24.27 -44.88 -22.34
N VAL A 134 24.73 -44.21 -21.28
CA VAL A 134 26.14 -44.27 -20.85
C VAL A 134 26.51 -45.66 -20.35
N GLY A 135 25.60 -46.35 -19.63
CA GLY A 135 25.80 -47.71 -19.17
C GLY A 135 25.93 -48.72 -20.32
N ARG A 136 25.08 -48.62 -21.35
CA ARG A 136 25.20 -49.40 -22.60
C ARG A 136 26.51 -49.10 -23.30
N PHE A 137 26.85 -47.83 -23.52
CA PHE A 137 28.11 -47.43 -24.13
C PHE A 137 29.33 -48.03 -23.40
N ARG A 138 29.40 -47.92 -22.07
CA ARG A 138 30.50 -48.50 -21.27
C ARG A 138 30.57 -50.02 -21.38
N ARG A 139 29.44 -50.73 -21.39
CA ARG A 139 29.39 -52.20 -21.57
C ARG A 139 29.86 -52.62 -22.97
N THR A 140 29.42 -51.93 -24.02
CA THR A 140 29.87 -52.21 -25.39
C THR A 140 31.37 -51.96 -25.53
N MET A 141 31.89 -50.85 -24.99
CA MET A 141 33.33 -50.55 -25.00
C MET A 141 34.14 -51.58 -24.21
N ALA A 142 33.65 -52.05 -23.05
CA ALA A 142 34.29 -53.13 -22.29
C ALA A 142 34.36 -54.45 -23.08
N GLY A 143 33.30 -54.81 -23.81
CA GLY A 143 33.28 -56.00 -24.68
C GLY A 143 34.20 -55.88 -25.91
N LEU A 144 34.41 -54.66 -26.42
CA LEU A 144 35.37 -54.37 -27.49
C LEU A 144 36.83 -54.36 -26.99
N GLU A 145 37.05 -53.96 -25.73
CA GLU A 145 38.36 -53.99 -25.06
C GLU A 145 38.84 -55.43 -24.77
N GLN A 146 37.91 -56.36 -24.54
CA GLN A 146 38.21 -57.78 -24.32
C GLN A 146 38.49 -58.57 -25.61
N ASN A 147 37.89 -58.18 -26.74
CA ASN A 147 38.08 -58.84 -28.04
C ASN A 147 39.17 -58.10 -28.86
N SER A 148 40.43 -58.27 -28.46
CA SER A 148 41.51 -57.31 -28.73
C SER A 148 41.87 -57.04 -30.19
N GLU A 149 41.61 -57.95 -31.13
CA GLU A 149 42.11 -57.83 -32.52
C GLU A 149 41.58 -56.60 -33.26
N ARG A 150 40.27 -56.33 -33.18
CA ARG A 150 39.65 -55.19 -33.90
C ARG A 150 39.97 -53.85 -33.26
N PHE A 151 40.19 -53.81 -31.95
CA PHE A 151 40.56 -52.57 -31.26
C PHE A 151 42.06 -52.25 -31.46
N ALA A 152 42.92 -53.27 -31.49
CA ALA A 152 44.34 -53.13 -31.79
C ALA A 152 44.59 -52.54 -33.19
N LEU A 153 43.83 -52.97 -34.21
CA LEU A 153 43.91 -52.43 -35.59
C LEU A 153 43.52 -50.94 -35.69
N ILE A 154 42.60 -50.46 -34.86
CA ILE A 154 42.20 -49.04 -34.83
C ILE A 154 43.18 -48.21 -34.00
N ALA A 155 43.76 -48.79 -32.94
CA ALA A 155 44.75 -48.14 -32.07
C ALA A 155 46.18 -48.11 -32.66
N SER A 156 46.51 -49.02 -33.59
CA SER A 156 47.81 -49.06 -34.27
C SER A 156 47.94 -48.01 -35.37
N ASN A 157 46.84 -47.66 -36.05
CA ASN A 157 46.84 -46.68 -37.13
C ASN A 157 46.94 -45.23 -36.58
N PRO A 158 47.89 -44.39 -37.05
CA PRO A 158 48.05 -43.02 -36.57
C PRO A 158 46.79 -42.16 -36.76
N VAL A 159 46.01 -42.37 -37.83
CA VAL A 159 44.75 -41.65 -38.06
C VAL A 159 43.69 -42.06 -37.03
N GLY A 160 43.59 -43.36 -36.71
CA GLY A 160 42.72 -43.88 -35.66
C GLY A 160 43.12 -43.36 -34.26
N ARG A 161 44.41 -43.20 -34.00
CA ARG A 161 44.95 -42.61 -32.77
C ARG A 161 44.61 -41.12 -32.65
N VAL A 162 44.74 -40.35 -33.73
CA VAL A 162 44.30 -38.93 -33.76
C VAL A 162 42.79 -38.83 -33.58
N PHE A 163 41.99 -39.65 -34.28
CA PHE A 163 40.53 -39.66 -34.15
C PHE A 163 40.06 -39.98 -32.72
N THR A 164 40.63 -41.03 -32.12
CA THR A 164 40.35 -41.39 -30.72
C THR A 164 40.90 -40.39 -29.69
N TRP A 165 41.92 -39.61 -30.03
CA TRP A 165 42.42 -38.52 -29.20
C TRP A 165 41.56 -37.24 -29.32
N VAL A 166 40.99 -36.95 -30.49
CA VAL A 166 40.17 -35.75 -30.74
C VAL A 166 38.79 -35.84 -30.06
N PHE A 167 38.14 -37.00 -30.05
CA PHE A 167 36.68 -37.04 -29.88
C PHE A 167 36.10 -36.95 -28.44
N LEU A 168 36.00 -37.96 -27.58
CA LEU A 168 36.96 -38.97 -27.10
C LEU A 168 38.05 -38.37 -26.17
N GLY A 169 39.33 -38.29 -26.52
CA GLY A 169 40.37 -37.72 -25.64
C GLY A 169 41.56 -38.65 -25.35
N ALA A 170 42.46 -38.23 -24.46
CA ALA A 170 43.52 -39.10 -23.93
C ALA A 170 42.91 -40.32 -23.20
N ALA A 171 43.62 -41.45 -23.21
CA ALA A 171 43.19 -42.68 -22.55
C ALA A 171 43.13 -42.51 -21.03
N SER A 172 42.29 -43.31 -20.38
CA SER A 172 42.18 -43.43 -18.92
C SER A 172 42.82 -44.74 -18.47
N ASP A 173 43.57 -44.73 -17.37
CA ASP A 173 44.27 -45.92 -16.85
C ASP A 173 43.34 -46.99 -16.27
N GLN A 174 42.04 -46.71 -16.15
CA GLN A 174 41.02 -47.62 -15.60
C GLN A 174 40.29 -48.39 -16.70
N ARG A 175 40.16 -49.71 -16.52
CA ARG A 175 39.46 -50.62 -17.45
C ARG A 175 37.96 -50.36 -17.40
N TYR A 176 37.26 -50.51 -18.53
CA TYR A 176 35.83 -50.15 -18.61
C TYR A 176 34.92 -50.98 -17.67
N GLN A 177 35.36 -52.16 -17.21
CA GLN A 177 34.62 -52.97 -16.23
C GLN A 177 34.57 -52.33 -14.82
N GLU A 178 35.64 -51.67 -14.38
CA GLU A 178 35.68 -50.99 -13.07
C GLU A 178 34.74 -49.77 -13.07
N LEU A 179 34.67 -49.08 -14.21
CA LEU A 179 33.79 -47.91 -14.44
C LEU A 179 32.28 -48.22 -14.50
N VAL A 180 31.92 -49.51 -14.54
CA VAL A 180 30.52 -49.99 -14.46
C VAL A 180 30.12 -50.31 -13.01
N SER A 181 31.08 -50.67 -12.15
CA SER A 181 30.85 -51.00 -10.74
C SER A 181 31.22 -49.87 -9.77
N ALA A 182 31.92 -48.83 -10.23
CA ALA A 182 32.38 -47.70 -9.43
C ALA A 182 31.25 -46.98 -8.66
N LYS A 183 31.32 -47.06 -7.33
CA LYS A 183 30.54 -46.23 -6.40
C LYS A 183 31.35 -44.98 -6.05
N GLY A 184 30.78 -43.80 -6.33
CA GLY A 184 31.45 -42.51 -6.13
C GLY A 184 30.68 -41.63 -5.16
N LYS A 185 31.39 -40.69 -4.51
CA LYS A 185 30.76 -39.70 -3.62
C LYS A 185 29.82 -38.80 -4.43
N LEU A 186 28.52 -38.89 -4.15
CA LEU A 186 27.48 -38.11 -4.83
C LEU A 186 27.57 -36.62 -4.49
N ILE A 187 27.94 -36.32 -3.25
CA ILE A 187 28.16 -34.96 -2.73
C ILE A 187 29.64 -34.58 -2.87
N ARG A 188 29.91 -33.32 -3.27
CA ARG A 188 31.25 -32.75 -3.39
C ARG A 188 31.47 -31.72 -2.26
N TRP A 189 32.38 -32.01 -1.33
CA TRP A 189 32.73 -31.10 -0.22
C TRP A 189 33.12 -29.67 -0.66
N PRO A 190 33.98 -29.46 -1.69
CA PRO A 190 34.20 -28.12 -2.24
C PRO A 190 32.92 -27.43 -2.75
N GLY A 191 31.92 -28.19 -3.20
CA GLY A 191 30.62 -27.69 -3.63
C GLY A 191 29.79 -27.16 -2.45
N ILE A 192 29.79 -27.87 -1.32
CA ILE A 192 29.21 -27.38 -0.06
C ILE A 192 29.91 -26.10 0.38
N LEU A 193 31.24 -26.06 0.37
CA LEU A 193 32.00 -24.88 0.77
C LEU A 193 31.68 -23.66 -0.10
N VAL A 194 31.58 -23.84 -1.42
CA VAL A 194 31.16 -22.76 -2.35
C VAL A 194 29.69 -22.38 -2.13
N ALA A 195 28.78 -23.33 -1.89
CA ALA A 195 27.38 -23.01 -1.60
C ALA A 195 27.23 -22.22 -0.30
N LEU A 196 27.94 -22.60 0.77
CA LEU A 196 27.98 -21.85 2.04
C LEU A 196 28.64 -20.48 1.86
N LEU A 197 29.70 -20.37 1.05
CA LEU A 197 30.32 -19.08 0.71
C LEU A 197 29.36 -18.18 -0.07
N VAL A 198 28.57 -18.72 -1.01
CA VAL A 198 27.54 -17.96 -1.74
C VAL A 198 26.43 -17.51 -0.80
N CYS A 199 25.93 -18.37 0.09
CA CYS A 199 24.93 -17.96 1.09
C CYS A 199 25.48 -16.91 2.05
N GLY A 200 26.72 -17.07 2.54
CA GLY A 200 27.38 -16.11 3.43
C GLY A 200 27.70 -14.78 2.74
N LEU A 201 28.03 -14.80 1.44
CA LEU A 201 28.24 -13.59 0.64
C LEU A 201 26.92 -12.86 0.36
N LEU A 202 25.84 -13.59 0.05
CA LEU A 202 24.50 -13.00 -0.10
C LEU A 202 24.02 -12.37 1.21
N TRP A 203 24.26 -13.02 2.35
CA TRP A 203 24.00 -12.47 3.68
C TRP A 203 24.83 -11.21 3.96
N ALA A 204 26.15 -11.27 3.76
CA ALA A 204 27.06 -10.15 4.04
C ALA A 204 26.93 -8.96 3.08
N LEU A 205 26.35 -9.14 1.88
CA LEU A 205 26.11 -8.06 0.91
C LEU A 205 24.65 -7.58 0.88
N GLN A 206 23.76 -8.09 1.73
CA GLN A 206 22.33 -7.78 1.63
C GLN A 206 22.05 -6.27 1.77
N GLU A 207 22.66 -5.59 2.73
CA GLU A 207 22.51 -4.14 2.97
C GLU A 207 23.05 -3.30 1.81
N ALA A 208 24.24 -3.65 1.30
CA ALA A 208 24.91 -2.96 0.21
C ALA A 208 24.20 -3.13 -1.14
N ILE A 209 23.50 -4.25 -1.35
CA ILE A 209 22.67 -4.49 -2.54
C ILE A 209 21.28 -3.83 -2.37
N ALA A 210 20.74 -3.82 -1.15
CA ALA A 210 19.40 -3.33 -0.87
C ALA A 210 19.32 -1.80 -0.96
N SER A 211 20.15 -1.05 -0.23
CA SER A 211 20.00 0.40 -0.03
C SER A 211 19.78 1.18 -1.35
N SER A 212 20.79 1.36 -2.18
CA SER A 212 20.69 2.25 -3.36
C SER A 212 19.61 1.83 -4.38
N TRP A 213 19.39 0.52 -4.57
CA TRP A 213 18.40 0.04 -5.53
C TRP A 213 16.97 0.11 -4.99
N VAL A 214 16.76 -0.26 -3.72
CA VAL A 214 15.42 -0.24 -3.10
C VAL A 214 14.94 1.20 -2.88
N ILE A 215 15.81 2.13 -2.49
CA ILE A 215 15.44 3.56 -2.35
C ILE A 215 14.95 4.12 -3.69
N GLU A 216 15.62 3.80 -4.80
CA GLU A 216 15.19 4.21 -6.14
C GLU A 216 13.83 3.61 -6.52
N GLN A 217 13.54 2.36 -6.12
CA GLN A 217 12.21 1.76 -6.33
C GLN A 217 11.14 2.39 -5.41
N ILE A 218 11.48 2.71 -4.15
CA ILE A 218 10.60 3.40 -3.21
C ILE A 218 10.26 4.80 -3.75
N ARG A 219 11.26 5.57 -4.22
CA ARG A 219 11.04 6.91 -4.80
C ARG A 219 10.09 6.82 -6.00
N ARG A 220 10.36 5.93 -6.96
CA ARG A 220 9.49 5.73 -8.14
C ARG A 220 8.08 5.27 -7.76
N GLY A 221 7.95 4.38 -6.77
CA GLY A 221 6.65 3.94 -6.27
C GLY A 221 5.87 5.08 -5.61
N ALA A 222 6.55 5.94 -4.84
CA ALA A 222 5.97 7.11 -4.21
C ALA A 222 5.60 8.20 -5.25
N GLU A 223 6.46 8.49 -6.22
CA GLU A 223 6.19 9.37 -7.37
C GLU A 223 4.94 8.90 -8.15
N GLN A 224 4.83 7.60 -8.43
CA GLN A 224 3.67 7.01 -9.11
C GLN A 224 2.39 7.06 -8.27
N ALA A 225 2.48 6.84 -6.96
CA ALA A 225 1.33 6.89 -6.05
C ALA A 225 0.85 8.33 -5.77
N ASN A 226 1.78 9.29 -5.71
CA ASN A 226 1.49 10.71 -5.51
C ASN A 226 1.02 11.41 -6.79
N GLY A 227 1.53 10.99 -7.95
CA GLY A 227 1.31 11.64 -9.24
C GLY A 227 2.17 12.89 -9.47
N ALA A 228 3.08 13.21 -8.54
CA ALA A 228 4.07 14.29 -8.64
C ALA A 228 5.38 13.88 -7.94
N THR A 229 6.46 14.63 -8.22
CA THR A 229 7.81 14.42 -7.67
C THR A 229 7.82 14.09 -6.17
N VAL A 230 8.59 13.06 -5.81
CA VAL A 230 8.94 12.74 -4.42
C VAL A 230 10.46 12.65 -4.33
N GLU A 231 11.04 13.37 -3.40
CA GLU A 231 12.48 13.38 -3.13
C GLU A 231 12.80 12.61 -1.85
N LEU A 232 13.97 11.97 -1.87
CA LEU A 232 14.58 11.27 -0.76
C LEU A 232 16.06 11.65 -0.78
N ALA A 233 16.57 12.26 0.29
CA ALA A 233 18.00 12.59 0.41
C ALA A 233 18.86 11.33 0.61
N GLY A 234 18.31 10.32 1.28
CA GLY A 234 18.99 9.05 1.53
C GLY A 234 18.08 7.99 2.14
N GLY A 235 18.67 6.86 2.48
CA GLY A 235 17.98 5.78 3.18
C GLY A 235 18.87 4.56 3.42
N GLU A 236 18.44 3.71 4.34
CA GLU A 236 19.12 2.49 4.77
C GLU A 236 18.06 1.39 4.97
N LEU A 237 18.39 0.16 4.58
CA LEU A 237 17.49 -0.99 4.72
C LEU A 237 18.25 -2.18 5.31
N ASP A 238 17.99 -2.46 6.57
CA ASP A 238 18.45 -3.66 7.27
C ASP A 238 17.37 -4.74 7.18
N LEU A 239 17.67 -5.82 6.46
CA LEU A 239 16.76 -6.97 6.31
C LEU A 239 16.88 -8.00 7.46
N ALA A 240 17.94 -7.94 8.26
CA ALA A 240 18.16 -8.82 9.40
C ALA A 240 17.49 -8.28 10.67
N GLU A 241 17.62 -6.98 10.95
CA GLU A 241 16.84 -6.29 11.99
C GLU A 241 15.38 -6.05 11.54
N GLY A 242 15.14 -5.98 10.23
CA GLY A 242 13.83 -5.64 9.68
C GLY A 242 13.52 -4.17 9.90
N ARG A 243 14.39 -3.28 9.39
CA ARG A 243 14.31 -1.83 9.64
C ARG A 243 14.61 -1.06 8.36
N LEU A 244 13.74 -0.12 8.03
CA LEU A 244 13.89 0.83 6.91
C LEU A 244 14.00 2.24 7.47
N VAL A 245 15.07 2.95 7.13
CA VAL A 245 15.23 4.38 7.40
C VAL A 245 15.23 5.12 6.08
N LEU A 246 14.48 6.21 5.99
CA LEU A 246 14.49 7.15 4.88
C LEU A 246 14.79 8.54 5.42
N GLU A 247 15.68 9.28 4.76
CA GLU A 247 16.14 10.59 5.20
C GLU A 247 15.80 11.67 4.16
N GLY A 248 15.43 12.86 4.64
CA GLY A 248 15.09 14.02 3.80
C GLY A 248 13.97 13.71 2.79
N ILE A 249 12.78 13.40 3.29
CA ILE A 249 11.60 13.14 2.46
C ILE A 249 10.95 14.47 2.12
N ALA A 250 10.65 14.69 0.84
CA ALA A 250 9.81 15.79 0.38
C ALA A 250 8.85 15.31 -0.71
N ILE A 251 7.55 15.47 -0.49
CA ILE A 251 6.47 15.05 -1.39
C ILE A 251 5.84 16.31 -1.97
N ALA A 252 6.02 16.56 -3.26
CA ALA A 252 5.41 17.72 -3.93
C ALA A 252 3.87 17.58 -3.96
N ASP A 253 3.16 18.69 -3.79
CA ASP A 253 1.71 18.72 -3.95
C ASP A 253 1.36 18.65 -5.45
N PRO A 254 0.61 17.62 -5.92
CA PRO A 254 0.23 17.51 -7.32
C PRO A 254 -0.74 18.61 -7.78
N GLU A 255 -1.43 19.32 -6.88
CA GLU A 255 -2.26 20.50 -7.16
C GLU A 255 -1.45 21.82 -7.06
N GLN A 256 -0.32 21.87 -6.32
CA GLN A 256 0.55 23.06 -6.14
C GLN A 256 2.06 22.67 -6.17
N LEU A 257 2.64 22.59 -7.37
CA LEU A 257 3.99 22.04 -7.58
C LEU A 257 5.13 22.84 -6.96
N ASP A 258 4.91 24.10 -6.60
CA ASP A 258 5.80 24.98 -5.83
C ASP A 258 5.84 24.64 -4.33
N ARG A 259 5.01 23.72 -3.85
CA ARG A 259 4.87 23.36 -2.44
C ARG A 259 5.03 21.86 -2.19
N ASN A 260 5.54 21.54 -1.00
CA ASN A 260 5.53 20.20 -0.44
C ASN A 260 4.19 19.96 0.26
N LEU A 261 3.42 18.98 -0.22
CA LEU A 261 2.28 18.44 0.51
C LEU A 261 2.72 17.93 1.89
N PHE A 262 3.85 17.24 1.93
CA PHE A 262 4.46 16.75 3.17
C PHE A 262 5.98 16.68 3.03
N SER A 263 6.69 16.95 4.12
CA SER A 263 8.13 16.76 4.22
C SER A 263 8.51 16.23 5.60
N ALA A 264 9.62 15.50 5.71
CA ALA A 264 10.13 15.00 6.98
C ALA A 264 11.65 14.82 6.95
N GLN A 265 12.31 15.09 8.07
CA GLN A 265 13.75 14.88 8.21
C GLN A 265 14.11 13.39 8.18
N ARG A 266 13.32 12.56 8.88
CA ARG A 266 13.55 11.11 8.99
C ARG A 266 12.22 10.36 9.10
N LEU A 267 12.09 9.28 8.35
CA LEU A 267 11.06 8.25 8.54
C LEU A 267 11.77 6.95 8.84
N GLU A 268 11.31 6.26 9.88
CA GLU A 268 11.86 4.99 10.32
C GLU A 268 10.71 3.99 10.45
N ALA A 269 10.84 2.82 9.83
CA ALA A 269 9.80 1.81 9.74
C ALA A 269 10.32 0.41 10.10
N ASP A 270 9.63 -0.22 11.04
CA ASP A 270 9.84 -1.62 11.45
C ASP A 270 9.16 -2.53 10.42
N LEU A 271 9.90 -3.49 9.85
CA LEU A 271 9.48 -4.39 8.77
C LEU A 271 9.32 -5.82 9.28
N SER A 272 8.18 -6.45 8.99
CA SER A 272 7.99 -7.86 9.32
C SER A 272 8.73 -8.77 8.34
N SER A 273 9.96 -9.20 8.66
CA SER A 273 10.79 -10.06 7.81
C SER A 273 10.09 -11.38 7.44
N ALA A 274 9.20 -11.89 8.31
CA ALA A 274 8.39 -13.07 8.01
C ALA A 274 7.37 -12.83 6.88
N ASP A 275 6.79 -11.63 6.79
CA ASP A 275 5.86 -11.25 5.71
C ASP A 275 6.59 -10.83 4.43
N LEU A 276 7.79 -10.22 4.53
CA LEU A 276 8.67 -10.02 3.36
C LEU A 276 9.00 -11.36 2.68
N LEU A 277 9.31 -12.39 3.47
CA LEU A 277 9.52 -13.77 2.98
C LEU A 277 8.23 -14.44 2.46
N ARG A 278 7.05 -13.83 2.64
CA ARG A 278 5.76 -14.19 2.03
C ARG A 278 5.38 -13.29 0.83
N LYS A 279 6.30 -12.44 0.34
CA LYS A 279 6.04 -11.41 -0.70
C LYS A 279 5.02 -10.33 -0.29
N ARG A 280 4.94 -9.99 0.99
CA ARG A 280 4.06 -8.95 1.54
C ARG A 280 4.89 -7.89 2.26
N LEU A 281 4.49 -6.63 2.16
CA LEU A 281 5.10 -5.53 2.88
C LEU A 281 4.24 -5.19 4.10
N ARG A 282 4.69 -5.60 5.28
CA ARG A 282 4.08 -5.20 6.55
C ARG A 282 5.03 -4.28 7.30
N LEU A 283 4.62 -3.03 7.43
CA LEU A 283 5.24 -2.06 8.34
C LEU A 283 4.56 -2.26 9.70
N GLU A 284 5.29 -2.71 10.72
CA GLU A 284 4.72 -2.93 12.06
C GLU A 284 4.52 -1.59 12.78
N ARG A 285 5.54 -0.72 12.74
CA ARG A 285 5.48 0.69 13.14
C ARG A 285 6.17 1.55 12.10
N VAL A 286 5.67 2.77 11.89
CA VAL A 286 6.29 3.83 11.10
C VAL A 286 6.37 5.10 11.96
N SER A 287 7.56 5.50 12.38
CA SER A 287 7.80 6.76 13.10
C SER A 287 8.36 7.83 12.17
N ILE A 288 7.78 9.03 12.18
CA ILE A 288 8.19 10.16 11.36
C ILE A 288 8.62 11.31 12.28
N THR A 289 9.83 11.83 12.05
CA THR A 289 10.49 12.86 12.87
C THR A 289 10.76 14.11 12.04
N GLY A 290 10.53 15.29 12.64
CA GLY A 290 10.72 16.58 11.98
C GLY A 290 9.80 16.75 10.77
N GLY A 291 8.53 16.33 10.91
CA GLY A 291 7.53 16.44 9.85
C GLY A 291 7.03 17.88 9.69
N ALA A 292 6.75 18.27 8.44
CA ALA A 292 6.16 19.57 8.12
C ALA A 292 5.19 19.46 6.93
N TYR A 293 4.04 20.11 7.05
CA TYR A 293 3.01 20.18 6.03
C TYR A 293 3.06 21.51 5.28
N GLY A 294 2.88 21.53 3.96
CA GLY A 294 2.68 22.77 3.19
C GLY A 294 3.88 23.72 3.11
N LEU A 295 5.11 23.23 3.24
CA LEU A 295 6.31 24.06 3.06
C LEU A 295 6.53 24.42 1.58
N ASP A 296 6.98 25.64 1.31
CA ASP A 296 7.44 26.04 -0.03
C ASP A 296 8.69 25.23 -0.44
N ARG A 297 8.87 24.99 -1.75
CA ARG A 297 9.98 24.21 -2.32
C ARG A 297 11.07 25.11 -2.93
N ASP A 298 12.33 24.71 -2.77
CA ASP A 298 13.46 25.33 -3.46
C ASP A 298 13.41 25.08 -4.98
N GLU A 299 13.04 23.86 -5.39
CA GLU A 299 12.84 23.49 -6.79
C GLU A 299 11.38 23.01 -7.03
N PRO A 300 10.63 23.62 -7.96
CA PRO A 300 9.27 23.19 -8.29
C PRO A 300 9.21 21.73 -8.75
N GLY A 301 8.26 20.98 -8.20
CA GLY A 301 8.00 19.60 -8.58
C GLY A 301 7.44 19.46 -10.00
N VAL A 302 7.39 18.21 -10.48
CA VAL A 302 6.84 17.86 -11.80
C VAL A 302 5.70 16.85 -11.61
N ARG A 303 4.56 17.09 -12.27
CA ARG A 303 3.45 16.13 -12.31
C ARG A 303 3.77 14.99 -13.29
N LEU A 304 3.57 13.74 -12.88
CA LEU A 304 3.79 12.57 -13.73
C LEU A 304 2.56 12.30 -14.62
N ALA A 305 2.80 12.10 -15.91
CA ALA A 305 1.76 11.98 -16.96
C ALA A 305 0.90 10.69 -16.92
N SER A 306 0.93 9.92 -15.82
CA SER A 306 0.05 8.75 -15.60
C SER A 306 -1.02 8.98 -14.54
N ALA A 307 -1.08 10.18 -13.93
CA ALA A 307 -2.28 10.61 -13.23
C ALA A 307 -3.37 10.86 -14.28
N GLU A 308 -4.28 9.89 -14.43
CA GLU A 308 -5.46 9.97 -15.30
C GLU A 308 -6.16 11.31 -15.07
N GLU A 309 -6.22 12.14 -16.12
CA GLU A 309 -6.88 13.43 -16.05
C GLU A 309 -8.32 13.17 -15.60
N PRO A 310 -8.80 13.81 -14.51
CA PRO A 310 -10.23 14.00 -14.38
C PRO A 310 -10.63 14.74 -15.65
N GLN A 311 -11.39 14.07 -16.52
CA GLN A 311 -12.03 14.76 -17.63
C GLN A 311 -12.75 15.94 -17.00
N GLU A 312 -12.39 17.15 -17.42
CA GLU A 312 -13.19 18.32 -17.10
C GLU A 312 -14.56 18.06 -17.72
N GLU A 313 -15.49 17.55 -16.90
CA GLU A 313 -16.91 17.60 -17.20
C GLU A 313 -17.18 19.05 -17.53
N SER A 314 -17.43 19.28 -18.83
CA SER A 314 -17.26 20.57 -19.45
C SER A 314 -17.98 21.60 -18.60
N GLN A 315 -17.25 22.62 -18.15
CA GLN A 315 -17.82 23.78 -17.47
C GLN A 315 -18.81 24.42 -18.43
N THR A 316 -20.04 23.90 -18.40
CA THR A 316 -21.16 24.48 -19.09
C THR A 316 -21.35 25.82 -18.38
N PRO A 317 -21.14 26.96 -19.06
CA PRO A 317 -21.27 28.25 -18.41
C PRO A 317 -22.69 28.30 -17.89
N SER A 318 -22.86 28.22 -16.57
CA SER A 318 -24.17 28.24 -15.94
C SER A 318 -24.76 29.60 -16.26
N GLN A 319 -25.70 29.59 -17.20
CA GLN A 319 -26.26 30.81 -17.76
C GLN A 319 -26.80 31.64 -16.60
N SER A 320 -26.25 32.85 -16.46
CA SER A 320 -26.63 33.82 -15.44
C SER A 320 -28.15 33.96 -15.43
N ALA A 321 -28.78 33.45 -14.38
CA ALA A 321 -30.20 33.70 -14.14
C ALA A 321 -30.39 35.22 -14.01
N PRO A 322 -31.28 35.85 -14.81
CA PRO A 322 -31.44 37.30 -14.81
C PRO A 322 -32.10 37.74 -13.50
N GLY A 323 -31.31 38.27 -12.58
CA GLY A 323 -31.75 38.62 -11.23
C GLY A 323 -30.68 39.29 -10.36
N THR A 324 -29.76 40.05 -10.95
CA THR A 324 -28.72 40.78 -10.20
C THR A 324 -29.33 41.91 -9.38
N LEU A 325 -29.60 41.64 -8.10
CA LEU A 325 -29.63 42.67 -7.07
C LEU A 325 -28.18 43.13 -6.83
N GLN A 326 -27.80 44.23 -7.49
CA GLN A 326 -26.57 44.94 -7.14
C GLN A 326 -26.73 45.55 -5.75
N VAL A 327 -26.09 44.95 -4.75
CA VAL A 327 -25.90 45.53 -3.42
C VAL A 327 -24.42 45.82 -3.25
N SER A 328 -24.06 47.10 -3.17
CA SER A 328 -22.67 47.52 -2.96
C SER A 328 -22.26 47.30 -1.51
N GLY A 329 -21.33 46.38 -1.26
CA GLY A 329 -20.74 46.12 0.04
C GLY A 329 -19.88 44.85 0.01
N GLY A 330 -18.58 44.99 0.29
CA GLY A 330 -17.56 43.95 0.06
C GLY A 330 -17.61 42.70 0.94
N ASP A 331 -18.67 42.51 1.72
CA ASP A 331 -18.84 41.35 2.61
C ASP A 331 -19.43 40.14 1.87
N LEU A 332 -20.37 40.34 0.94
CA LEU A 332 -21.07 39.22 0.29
C LEU A 332 -20.09 38.35 -0.52
N ASP A 333 -19.19 38.95 -1.29
CA ASP A 333 -18.14 38.23 -2.03
C ASP A 333 -17.16 37.49 -1.10
N ARG A 334 -16.97 37.99 0.13
CA ARG A 334 -16.13 37.35 1.16
C ARG A 334 -16.82 36.13 1.78
N TYR A 335 -18.12 36.21 2.00
CA TYR A 335 -18.95 35.06 2.40
C TYR A 335 -19.03 34.01 1.30
N LEU A 336 -19.27 34.42 0.06
CA LEU A 336 -19.34 33.53 -1.10
C LEU A 336 -17.99 32.86 -1.40
N SER A 337 -16.87 33.58 -1.29
CA SER A 337 -15.53 32.98 -1.45
C SER A 337 -15.18 32.02 -0.31
N THR A 338 -15.52 32.34 0.93
CA THR A 338 -15.35 31.41 2.07
C THR A 338 -16.20 30.13 1.89
N ALA A 339 -17.46 30.28 1.46
CA ALA A 339 -18.32 29.15 1.15
C ALA A 339 -17.80 28.31 -0.03
N SER A 340 -17.24 28.96 -1.07
CA SER A 340 -16.64 28.26 -2.21
C SER A 340 -15.37 27.49 -1.83
N LEU A 341 -14.53 28.03 -0.94
CA LEU A 341 -13.36 27.36 -0.40
C LEU A 341 -13.78 26.12 0.40
N TRP A 342 -14.75 26.25 1.31
CA TRP A 342 -15.28 25.10 2.05
C TRP A 342 -15.86 24.04 1.11
N ARG A 343 -16.63 24.43 0.08
CA ARG A 343 -17.14 23.51 -0.93
C ARG A 343 -16.00 22.79 -1.67
N GLN A 344 -14.93 23.49 -2.04
CA GLN A 344 -13.75 22.89 -2.66
C GLN A 344 -13.05 21.89 -1.72
N ARG A 345 -12.94 22.21 -0.42
CA ARG A 345 -12.39 21.29 0.60
C ARG A 345 -13.28 20.06 0.82
N PHE A 346 -14.60 20.22 0.87
CA PHE A 346 -15.55 19.11 0.93
C PHE A 346 -15.49 18.22 -0.31
N GLN A 347 -15.37 18.80 -1.51
CA GLN A 347 -15.14 18.05 -2.75
C GLN A 347 -13.77 17.36 -2.77
N GLN A 348 -12.71 18.00 -2.28
CA GLN A 348 -11.37 17.40 -2.13
C GLN A 348 -11.41 16.20 -1.16
N PHE A 349 -12.11 16.33 -0.04
CA PHE A 349 -12.33 15.24 0.93
C PHE A 349 -13.20 14.11 0.36
N ALA A 350 -14.27 14.42 -0.38
CA ALA A 350 -15.09 13.43 -1.08
C ALA A 350 -14.27 12.66 -2.14
N ARG A 351 -13.46 13.35 -2.95
CA ARG A 351 -12.50 12.73 -3.89
C ARG A 351 -11.50 11.82 -3.18
N TRP A 352 -11.01 12.22 -2.00
CA TRP A 352 -10.11 11.40 -1.19
C TRP A 352 -10.81 10.15 -0.64
N LEU A 353 -12.03 10.27 -0.09
CA LEU A 353 -12.83 9.14 0.37
C LEU A 353 -13.14 8.13 -0.76
N GLN A 354 -13.41 8.62 -1.98
CA GLN A 354 -13.62 7.76 -3.16
C GLN A 354 -12.36 6.99 -3.60
N ARG A 355 -11.16 7.46 -3.25
CA ARG A 355 -9.89 6.76 -3.49
C ARG A 355 -9.57 5.68 -2.44
N LEU A 356 -10.37 5.54 -1.38
CA LEU A 356 -10.15 4.50 -0.38
C LEU A 356 -10.33 3.10 -1.00
N PRO A 357 -9.50 2.09 -0.62
CA PRO A 357 -9.62 0.76 -1.19
C PRO A 357 -10.97 0.12 -0.87
N THR A 358 -11.81 -0.04 -1.88
CA THR A 358 -13.06 -0.80 -1.77
C THR A 358 -12.80 -2.27 -2.07
N PRO A 359 -13.50 -3.21 -1.40
CA PRO A 359 -13.42 -4.62 -1.79
C PRO A 359 -13.81 -4.74 -3.27
N PRO A 360 -13.06 -5.51 -4.08
CA PRO A 360 -13.39 -5.68 -5.48
C PRO A 360 -14.83 -6.17 -5.58
N ALA A 361 -15.65 -5.46 -6.33
CA ALA A 361 -17.00 -5.93 -6.61
C ALA A 361 -16.90 -7.35 -7.17
N ALA A 362 -17.69 -8.28 -6.63
CA ALA A 362 -17.66 -9.67 -7.05
C ALA A 362 -17.83 -9.73 -8.58
N ASP A 363 -16.78 -10.20 -9.26
CA ASP A 363 -16.56 -10.11 -10.70
C ASP A 363 -16.58 -8.70 -11.33
N GLN A 364 -15.53 -7.91 -11.08
CA GLN A 364 -15.04 -6.90 -12.05
C GLN A 364 -14.31 -7.55 -13.25
N SER A 365 -14.85 -8.66 -13.77
CA SER A 365 -14.65 -8.98 -15.18
C SER A 365 -15.67 -8.19 -16.00
N PRO A 366 -15.40 -7.85 -17.28
CA PRO A 366 -16.47 -7.41 -18.17
C PRO A 366 -17.62 -8.42 -18.09
N VAL A 367 -18.82 -7.92 -17.80
CA VAL A 367 -19.96 -8.72 -17.31
C VAL A 367 -20.20 -9.94 -18.20
N GLY A 368 -20.07 -11.14 -17.62
CA GLY A 368 -20.28 -12.43 -18.30
C GLY A 368 -19.04 -13.07 -18.93
N GLU A 369 -17.84 -12.50 -18.79
CA GLU A 369 -16.60 -13.13 -19.27
C GLU A 369 -16.20 -14.35 -18.43
N THR A 370 -15.93 -15.47 -19.11
CA THR A 370 -15.45 -16.70 -18.48
C THR A 370 -13.97 -16.63 -18.09
N LEU A 371 -13.56 -17.44 -17.11
CA LEU A 371 -12.14 -17.57 -16.73
C LEU A 371 -11.22 -17.88 -17.92
N GLU A 372 -11.68 -18.67 -18.89
CA GLU A 372 -10.88 -19.02 -20.07
C GLU A 372 -10.67 -17.83 -21.03
N GLN A 373 -11.69 -16.99 -21.20
CA GLN A 373 -11.58 -15.75 -21.97
C GLN A 373 -10.63 -14.76 -21.29
N ARG A 374 -10.74 -14.61 -19.95
CA ARG A 374 -9.85 -13.79 -19.13
C ARG A 374 -8.38 -14.24 -19.26
N LEU A 375 -8.12 -15.53 -19.05
CA LEU A 375 -6.78 -16.11 -19.18
C LEU A 375 -6.25 -15.96 -20.60
N ARG A 376 -7.05 -16.24 -21.63
CA ARG A 376 -6.62 -16.09 -23.04
C ARG A 376 -6.19 -14.68 -23.37
N ARG A 377 -6.96 -13.67 -22.96
CA ARG A 377 -6.62 -12.24 -23.12
C ARG A 377 -5.33 -11.87 -22.37
N GLN A 378 -5.11 -12.43 -21.19
CA GLN A 378 -3.85 -12.27 -20.44
C GLN A 378 -2.65 -12.96 -21.12
N ILE A 379 -2.82 -14.16 -21.70
CA ILE A 379 -1.79 -14.81 -22.54
C ILE A 379 -1.45 -13.92 -23.74
N GLU A 380 -2.46 -13.39 -24.43
CA GLU A 380 -2.28 -12.58 -25.64
C GLU A 380 -1.60 -11.23 -25.34
N GLY A 381 -1.85 -10.61 -24.18
CA GLY A 381 -1.23 -9.34 -23.77
C GLY A 381 0.14 -9.46 -23.07
N PHE A 382 0.30 -10.42 -22.14
CA PHE A 382 1.47 -10.53 -21.26
C PHE A 382 2.31 -11.80 -21.46
N GLY A 383 1.83 -12.74 -22.28
CA GLY A 383 2.42 -14.07 -22.43
C GLY A 383 2.24 -14.96 -21.20
N TYR A 384 2.57 -16.25 -21.35
CA TYR A 384 2.38 -17.27 -20.30
C TYR A 384 3.15 -17.02 -19.00
N ALA A 385 4.23 -16.22 -19.02
CA ALA A 385 5.20 -16.15 -17.93
C ALA A 385 4.76 -15.30 -16.74
N LEU A 386 3.84 -14.34 -16.94
CA LEU A 386 3.45 -13.36 -15.91
C LEU A 386 2.10 -13.65 -15.24
N ILE A 387 1.35 -14.65 -15.73
CA ILE A 387 0.01 -14.99 -15.27
C ILE A 387 0.06 -15.78 -13.97
N ARG A 388 -0.75 -15.35 -13.00
CA ARG A 388 -0.77 -15.87 -11.63
C ARG A 388 -2.17 -16.38 -11.24
N ALA A 389 -2.19 -17.38 -10.37
CA ALA A 389 -3.37 -17.85 -9.68
C ALA A 389 -3.65 -16.94 -8.48
N ASP A 390 -4.12 -15.71 -8.74
CA ASP A 390 -4.30 -14.67 -7.71
C ASP A 390 -5.31 -15.07 -6.62
N HIS A 391 -6.17 -16.07 -6.85
CA HIS A 391 -7.06 -16.67 -5.85
C HIS A 391 -6.30 -17.38 -4.71
N LEU A 392 -5.07 -17.85 -4.94
CA LEU A 392 -4.24 -18.48 -3.91
C LEU A 392 -3.63 -17.46 -2.93
N VAL A 393 -3.59 -16.17 -3.29
CA VAL A 393 -2.88 -15.10 -2.54
C VAL A 393 -3.87 -14.22 -1.75
N GLN A 394 -4.82 -14.82 -1.01
CA GLN A 394 -6.03 -14.09 -0.55
C GLN A 394 -6.38 -14.16 0.96
N GLN A 395 -5.39 -14.33 1.86
CA GLN A 395 -5.66 -14.36 3.31
C GLN A 395 -5.05 -13.21 4.12
N SER A 396 -4.31 -12.29 3.50
CA SER A 396 -3.82 -11.06 4.16
C SER A 396 -3.50 -9.98 3.11
N PRO A 397 -3.46 -8.69 3.48
CA PRO A 397 -3.08 -7.62 2.56
C PRO A 397 -1.65 -7.78 2.01
N LEU A 398 -1.42 -7.22 0.82
CA LEU A 398 -0.10 -7.13 0.18
C LEU A 398 0.76 -6.02 0.80
N LEU A 399 0.15 -4.88 1.12
CA LEU A 399 0.74 -3.79 1.91
C LEU A 399 -0.13 -3.57 3.16
N SER A 400 0.50 -3.49 4.32
CA SER A 400 -0.14 -3.14 5.60
C SER A 400 0.78 -2.30 6.48
N ILE A 401 0.18 -1.41 7.27
CA ILE A 401 0.82 -0.51 8.22
C ILE A 401 0.08 -0.69 9.55
N GLY A 402 0.73 -1.32 10.54
CA GLY A 402 0.15 -1.61 11.85
C GLY A 402 -0.04 -0.34 12.67
N GLU A 403 1.04 0.43 12.83
CA GLU A 403 1.06 1.74 13.48
C GLU A 403 1.87 2.74 12.64
N LEU A 404 1.38 3.97 12.51
CA LEU A 404 2.10 5.12 11.97
C LEU A 404 1.98 6.26 12.99
N GLN A 405 3.07 6.95 13.24
CA GLN A 405 3.18 8.02 14.23
C GLN A 405 4.07 9.12 13.66
N ALA A 406 3.52 10.32 13.52
CA ALA A 406 4.27 11.53 13.23
C ALA A 406 4.08 12.50 14.42
N GLU A 407 5.16 12.80 15.13
CA GLU A 407 5.12 13.71 16.27
C GLU A 407 5.62 15.09 15.89
N GLN A 408 5.06 16.12 16.53
CA GLN A 408 5.46 17.52 16.38
C GLN A 408 5.46 18.03 14.93
N VAL A 409 4.50 17.58 14.11
CA VAL A 409 4.36 18.03 12.72
C VAL A 409 4.04 19.52 12.67
N SER A 410 4.92 20.32 12.08
CA SER A 410 4.74 21.77 11.98
C SER A 410 3.78 22.14 10.85
N VAL A 411 2.90 23.11 11.11
CA VAL A 411 1.96 23.67 10.12
C VAL A 411 2.24 25.18 10.00
N PRO A 412 2.66 25.69 8.82
CA PRO A 412 2.98 27.11 8.62
C PRO A 412 1.85 28.07 8.99
N ASP A 413 0.59 27.68 8.72
CA ASP A 413 -0.60 28.46 9.06
C ASP A 413 -0.97 28.44 10.56
N TRP A 414 -0.28 27.63 11.37
CA TRP A 414 -0.51 27.52 12.82
C TRP A 414 0.82 27.40 13.61
N PRO A 415 1.68 28.44 13.59
CA PRO A 415 3.03 28.36 14.16
C PRO A 415 3.08 28.24 15.70
N GLU A 416 1.97 28.50 16.40
CA GLU A 416 1.85 28.32 17.85
C GLU A 416 1.77 26.85 18.30
N ALA A 417 1.45 25.93 17.38
CA ALA A 417 1.20 24.52 17.72
C ALA A 417 1.77 23.57 16.66
N THR A 418 1.87 22.31 17.05
CA THR A 418 2.29 21.20 16.17
C THR A 418 1.27 20.09 16.25
N LEU A 419 1.11 19.30 15.19
CA LEU A 419 0.20 18.16 15.16
C LEU A 419 0.92 16.86 15.50
N ASN A 420 0.33 16.07 16.38
CA ASN A 420 0.67 14.67 16.59
C ASN A 420 -0.34 13.83 15.82
N ILE A 421 0.12 13.10 14.79
CA ILE A 421 -0.71 12.28 13.92
C ILE A 421 -0.40 10.81 14.23
N ARG A 422 -1.41 10.01 14.49
CA ARG A 422 -1.31 8.55 14.67
C ARG A 422 -2.31 7.83 13.80
N ALA A 423 -1.88 6.77 13.14
CA ALA A 423 -2.73 5.96 12.28
C ALA A 423 -2.48 4.48 12.55
N TRP A 424 -3.52 3.65 12.47
CA TRP A 424 -3.45 2.23 12.77
C TRP A 424 -4.12 1.39 11.69
N GLU A 425 -3.54 0.22 11.41
CA GLU A 425 -4.12 -0.88 10.63
C GLU A 425 -4.58 -0.50 9.21
N PHE A 426 -3.88 0.45 8.59
CA PHE A 426 -4.07 0.79 7.18
C PHE A 426 -3.49 -0.29 6.27
N SER A 427 -4.16 -0.58 5.16
CA SER A 427 -3.66 -1.59 4.20
C SER A 427 -4.23 -1.39 2.80
N SER A 428 -3.61 -2.02 1.80
CA SER A 428 -4.08 -2.01 0.40
C SER A 428 -5.32 -2.88 0.16
N GLN A 429 -5.65 -3.78 1.09
CA GLN A 429 -6.84 -4.64 1.05
C GLN A 429 -7.48 -4.74 2.44
N PRO A 430 -8.08 -3.66 2.98
CA PRO A 430 -8.59 -3.62 4.35
C PRO A 430 -9.67 -4.67 4.63
N TRP A 431 -10.41 -5.11 3.61
CA TRP A 431 -11.40 -6.19 3.71
C TRP A 431 -10.79 -7.58 3.99
N LEU A 432 -9.46 -7.72 3.90
CA LEU A 432 -8.73 -8.91 4.35
C LEU A 432 -8.24 -8.79 5.80
N SER A 433 -8.16 -7.57 6.36
CA SER A 433 -7.77 -7.33 7.75
C SER A 433 -8.94 -7.51 8.72
N ALA A 434 -8.68 -8.14 9.86
CA ALA A 434 -9.65 -8.24 10.94
C ALA A 434 -9.73 -6.95 11.80
N ALA A 435 -8.70 -6.11 11.73
CA ALA A 435 -8.64 -4.85 12.47
C ALA A 435 -9.31 -3.71 11.69
N VAL A 436 -9.72 -2.67 12.40
CA VAL A 436 -10.37 -1.48 11.84
C VAL A 436 -9.31 -0.40 11.60
N PRO A 437 -9.13 0.11 10.36
CA PRO A 437 -8.24 1.23 10.10
C PRO A 437 -8.70 2.46 10.86
N ALA A 438 -7.80 3.15 11.56
CA ALA A 438 -8.13 4.31 12.36
C ALA A 438 -7.06 5.40 12.29
N LEU A 439 -7.47 6.67 12.29
CA LEU A 439 -6.61 7.86 12.25
C LEU A 439 -6.97 8.77 13.44
N GLU A 440 -5.96 9.31 14.10
CA GLU A 440 -6.08 10.28 15.18
C GLU A 440 -5.08 11.42 14.96
N THR A 441 -5.52 12.66 15.15
CA THR A 441 -4.68 13.87 15.08
C THR A 441 -5.00 14.74 16.28
N GLU A 442 -4.00 15.12 17.07
CA GLU A 442 -4.13 16.04 18.22
C GLU A 442 -3.11 17.18 18.09
N SER A 443 -3.52 18.42 18.36
CA SER A 443 -2.59 19.56 18.43
C SER A 443 -1.89 19.62 19.79
N SER A 444 -0.62 20.03 19.81
CA SER A 444 0.20 20.11 21.03
C SER A 444 -0.35 21.08 22.08
N ASP A 445 -1.11 22.09 21.65
CA ASP A 445 -1.81 23.03 22.53
C ASP A 445 -3.20 22.52 23.00
N GLN A 446 -3.62 21.34 22.55
CA GLN A 446 -4.92 20.69 22.77
C GLN A 446 -6.12 21.52 22.31
N ARG A 447 -5.98 22.40 21.30
CA ARG A 447 -7.11 23.14 20.68
C ARG A 447 -7.81 22.34 19.57
N LEU A 448 -7.17 21.31 19.02
CA LEU A 448 -7.73 20.39 18.01
C LEU A 448 -7.50 18.94 18.41
N MET A 449 -8.54 18.12 18.31
CA MET A 449 -8.48 16.67 18.31
C MET A 449 -9.42 16.14 17.21
N PHE A 450 -8.94 15.23 16.38
CA PHE A 450 -9.70 14.55 15.34
C PHE A 450 -9.43 13.05 15.44
N LYS A 451 -10.49 12.24 15.38
CA LYS A 451 -10.44 10.77 15.32
C LYS A 451 -11.36 10.30 14.21
N MET A 452 -10.91 9.31 13.45
CA MET A 452 -11.68 8.65 12.40
C MET A 452 -11.42 7.15 12.45
N ALA A 453 -12.47 6.34 12.46
CA ALA A 453 -12.37 4.88 12.41
C ALA A 453 -13.18 4.37 11.21
N LEU A 454 -12.56 3.57 10.34
CA LEU A 454 -13.10 3.17 9.04
C LEU A 454 -13.64 1.73 9.08
N GLY A 455 -14.60 1.48 9.99
CA GLY A 455 -15.14 0.14 10.26
C GLY A 455 -15.76 -0.56 9.05
N ALA A 456 -16.27 0.19 8.06
CA ALA A 456 -16.87 -0.39 6.87
C ALA A 456 -15.84 -0.99 5.89
N LEU A 457 -14.56 -0.66 6.03
CA LEU A 457 -13.48 -1.20 5.19
C LEU A 457 -12.95 -2.54 5.68
N GLY A 458 -13.07 -2.84 6.98
CA GLY A 458 -12.52 -4.06 7.61
C GLY A 458 -13.32 -5.33 7.29
N LYS A 459 -12.69 -6.50 7.43
CA LYS A 459 -13.28 -7.82 7.11
C LYS A 459 -14.59 -8.15 7.84
N GLN A 460 -14.78 -7.63 9.06
CA GLN A 460 -16.01 -7.85 9.83
C GLN A 460 -17.16 -6.93 9.40
N GLY A 461 -16.86 -5.84 8.68
CA GLY A 461 -17.77 -4.74 8.46
C GLY A 461 -18.06 -3.94 9.75
N GLY A 462 -18.64 -2.76 9.58
CA GLY A 462 -18.96 -1.85 10.67
C GLY A 462 -19.35 -0.47 10.15
N GLU A 463 -19.66 0.43 11.06
CA GLU A 463 -19.85 1.86 10.75
C GLU A 463 -18.49 2.55 10.67
N ASN A 464 -18.36 3.52 9.78
CA ASN A 464 -17.25 4.47 9.85
C ASN A 464 -17.66 5.60 10.79
N ARG A 465 -16.79 6.00 11.72
CA ARG A 465 -17.06 7.04 12.71
C ARG A 465 -16.06 8.17 12.61
N ILE A 466 -16.52 9.41 12.80
CA ILE A 466 -15.71 10.61 12.98
C ILE A 466 -16.03 11.20 14.35
N HIS A 467 -14.99 11.69 15.04
CA HIS A 467 -15.09 12.58 16.17
C HIS A 467 -14.11 13.74 15.96
N LEU A 468 -14.61 14.97 15.90
CA LEU A 468 -13.83 16.20 15.84
C LEU A 468 -14.14 17.03 17.08
N ARG A 469 -13.11 17.48 17.79
CA ARG A 469 -13.21 18.45 18.89
C ARG A 469 -12.24 19.61 18.65
N LEU A 470 -12.81 20.79 18.51
CA LEU A 470 -12.10 22.07 18.51
C LEU A 470 -12.45 22.79 19.82
N GLN A 471 -11.47 23.34 20.53
CA GLN A 471 -11.72 24.01 21.80
C GLN A 471 -10.76 25.16 22.07
N ARG A 472 -11.20 26.16 22.84
CA ARG A 472 -10.42 27.37 23.19
C ARG A 472 -10.01 28.20 21.96
N TRP A 473 -10.81 28.15 20.90
CA TRP A 473 -10.62 29.02 19.73
C TRP A 473 -11.09 30.44 20.06
N PRO A 474 -10.36 31.50 19.67
CA PRO A 474 -10.78 32.87 19.94
C PRO A 474 -12.09 33.17 19.19
N ALA A 475 -13.12 33.63 19.90
CA ALA A 475 -14.42 33.91 19.28
C ALA A 475 -14.40 35.20 18.43
N GLN A 476 -13.61 36.19 18.83
CA GLN A 476 -13.65 37.54 18.25
C GLN A 476 -13.51 37.57 16.72
N PRO A 477 -12.53 36.89 16.07
CA PRO A 477 -12.39 36.96 14.61
C PRO A 477 -13.61 36.41 13.85
N LEU A 478 -14.39 35.52 14.46
CA LEU A 478 -15.62 34.96 13.86
C LEU A 478 -16.85 35.84 14.19
N LEU A 479 -16.90 36.41 15.39
CA LEU A 479 -17.94 37.36 15.81
C LEU A 479 -17.87 38.69 15.05
N ASP A 480 -16.66 39.18 14.75
CA ASP A 480 -16.42 40.36 13.92
C ASP A 480 -16.96 40.19 12.50
N GLN A 481 -16.90 38.96 11.97
CA GLN A 481 -17.50 38.63 10.68
C GLN A 481 -19.03 38.63 10.78
N LEU A 482 -19.59 37.94 11.79
CA LEU A 482 -21.03 37.69 11.96
C LEU A 482 -21.95 38.92 12.11
N ALA A 483 -21.40 40.15 12.12
CA ALA A 483 -22.09 41.43 11.91
C ALA A 483 -23.55 41.47 12.42
N LEU A 484 -23.73 41.23 13.72
CA LEU A 484 -25.04 41.18 14.38
C LEU A 484 -25.82 42.48 14.09
N GLN A 485 -26.91 42.37 13.33
CA GLN A 485 -27.65 43.54 12.87
C GLN A 485 -28.31 44.28 14.05
N GLY A 486 -27.87 45.52 14.26
CA GLY A 486 -28.46 46.45 15.24
C GLY A 486 -27.50 46.89 16.34
N ASP A 487 -28.05 47.35 17.45
CA ASP A 487 -27.33 47.91 18.59
C ASP A 487 -26.76 46.85 19.58
N THR A 488 -26.48 45.63 19.10
CA THR A 488 -26.04 44.49 19.93
C THR A 488 -24.73 43.91 19.42
N GLN A 489 -23.73 43.82 20.30
CA GLN A 489 -22.40 43.28 20.01
C GLN A 489 -22.04 42.17 20.99
N VAL A 490 -21.27 41.17 20.54
CA VAL A 490 -20.67 40.16 21.41
C VAL A 490 -19.16 40.39 21.42
N LEU A 491 -18.60 40.59 22.61
CA LEU A 491 -17.20 40.91 22.85
C LEU A 491 -16.50 39.76 23.58
N GLY A 492 -15.36 39.34 23.05
CA GLY A 492 -14.51 38.29 23.58
C GLY A 492 -15.16 36.90 23.57
N GLY A 493 -14.63 36.03 24.44
CA GLY A 493 -15.06 34.65 24.58
C GLY A 493 -14.26 33.65 23.77
N VAL A 494 -14.52 32.38 24.06
CA VAL A 494 -13.90 31.22 23.42
C VAL A 494 -14.97 30.33 22.80
N LEU A 495 -14.69 29.88 21.58
CA LEU A 495 -15.48 28.89 20.87
C LEU A 495 -14.95 27.48 21.16
N GLY A 496 -15.89 26.56 21.30
CA GLY A 496 -15.67 25.12 21.19
C GLY A 496 -16.65 24.52 20.20
N LEU A 497 -16.21 23.55 19.42
CA LEU A 497 -17.02 22.76 18.50
C LEU A 497 -16.72 21.29 18.78
N GLU A 498 -17.76 20.51 19.05
CA GLU A 498 -17.66 19.06 19.22
C GLU A 498 -18.62 18.39 18.24
N ALA A 499 -18.12 17.45 17.45
CA ALA A 499 -18.87 16.79 16.40
C ALA A 499 -18.55 15.30 16.41
N GLU A 500 -19.55 14.45 16.60
CA GLU A 500 -19.40 13.00 16.61
C GLU A 500 -20.48 12.37 15.74
N GLY A 501 -20.09 11.55 14.76
CA GLY A 501 -21.00 11.07 13.72
C GLY A 501 -20.43 9.96 12.85
N THR A 502 -21.12 9.66 11.75
CA THR A 502 -20.81 8.52 10.88
C THR A 502 -20.57 8.92 9.42
N LEU A 503 -19.76 8.13 8.70
CA LEU A 503 -19.60 8.22 7.24
C LEU A 503 -20.17 6.98 6.53
N GLY A 504 -20.98 7.20 5.51
CA GLY A 504 -21.27 6.20 4.48
C GLY A 504 -20.20 6.24 3.38
N LEU A 505 -19.60 5.08 3.05
CA LEU A 505 -18.57 4.95 2.00
C LEU A 505 -19.01 4.03 0.84
N ARG A 506 -20.29 3.67 0.77
CA ARG A 506 -20.83 2.82 -0.30
C ARG A 506 -21.53 3.68 -1.35
N GLY A 507 -20.95 3.76 -2.55
CA GLY A 507 -21.45 4.64 -3.61
C GLY A 507 -20.94 6.06 -3.43
N GLU A 508 -21.82 7.04 -3.52
CA GLU A 508 -21.49 8.43 -3.18
C GLU A 508 -21.23 8.55 -1.66
N PRO A 509 -20.09 9.11 -1.21
CA PRO A 509 -19.82 9.25 0.22
C PRO A 509 -20.86 10.15 0.90
N THR A 510 -21.44 9.67 2.00
CA THR A 510 -22.39 10.42 2.83
C THR A 510 -21.85 10.66 4.22
N ILE A 511 -22.36 11.70 4.88
CA ILE A 511 -22.01 12.05 6.25
C ILE A 511 -23.28 12.32 7.06
N GLU A 512 -23.28 11.85 8.31
CA GLU A 512 -24.24 12.23 9.35
C GLU A 512 -23.44 12.69 10.57
N LEU A 513 -23.37 14.00 10.78
CA LEU A 513 -22.49 14.63 11.78
C LEU A 513 -23.27 15.68 12.57
N PRO A 514 -23.86 15.33 13.72
CA PRO A 514 -24.33 16.31 14.69
C PRO A 514 -23.13 17.05 15.30
N ILE A 515 -23.25 18.38 15.34
CA ILE A 515 -22.27 19.33 15.84
C ILE A 515 -22.89 20.10 17.01
N LEU A 516 -22.16 20.15 18.13
CA LEU A 516 -22.41 21.03 19.26
C LEU A 516 -21.41 22.20 19.20
N VAL A 517 -21.88 23.38 18.82
CA VAL A 517 -21.11 24.62 18.91
C VAL A 517 -21.37 25.24 20.28
N SER A 518 -20.33 25.71 20.94
CA SER A 518 -20.39 26.35 22.25
C SER A 518 -19.59 27.65 22.27
N LEU A 519 -20.16 28.67 22.88
CA LEU A 519 -19.51 29.96 23.16
C LEU A 519 -19.48 30.16 24.68
N ALA A 520 -18.30 30.37 25.25
CA ALA A 520 -18.12 30.60 26.68
C ALA A 520 -17.30 31.85 26.96
N ASN A 521 -17.49 32.45 28.14
CA ASN A 521 -16.76 33.63 28.62
C ASN A 521 -16.83 34.86 27.68
N ALA A 522 -17.94 35.02 26.96
CA ALA A 522 -18.19 36.19 26.11
C ALA A 522 -19.03 37.24 26.87
N THR A 523 -19.01 38.50 26.42
CA THR A 523 -19.85 39.59 26.96
C THR A 523 -20.79 40.09 25.88
N LEU A 524 -22.10 40.06 26.12
CA LEU A 524 -23.09 40.70 25.26
C LEU A 524 -23.21 42.17 25.68
N SER A 525 -22.90 43.10 24.79
CA SER A 525 -23.12 44.53 24.96
C SER A 525 -24.33 44.96 24.14
N VAL A 526 -25.29 45.64 24.76
CA VAL A 526 -26.47 46.19 24.08
C VAL A 526 -26.53 47.69 24.36
N ARG A 527 -26.55 48.51 23.30
CA ARG A 527 -26.64 49.97 23.43
C ARG A 527 -27.88 50.34 24.25
N ASP A 528 -27.69 51.30 25.16
CA ASP A 528 -28.68 51.74 26.17
C ASP A 528 -29.19 50.66 27.15
N ARG A 529 -28.75 49.39 27.04
CA ARG A 529 -29.17 48.27 27.89
C ARG A 529 -28.04 47.55 28.65
N GLY A 530 -26.78 47.94 28.44
CA GLY A 530 -25.63 47.53 29.25
C GLY A 530 -24.97 46.21 28.83
N GLU A 531 -24.05 45.73 29.66
CA GLU A 531 -23.23 44.54 29.40
C GLU A 531 -23.69 43.30 30.21
N ALA A 532 -23.54 42.13 29.61
CA ALA A 532 -24.01 40.86 30.16
C ALA A 532 -22.99 39.71 29.97
N PRO A 533 -22.56 39.02 31.03
CA PRO A 533 -21.65 37.88 30.89
C PRO A 533 -22.36 36.61 30.38
N ILE A 534 -22.01 36.15 29.19
CA ILE A 534 -22.38 34.85 28.63
C ILE A 534 -21.41 33.80 29.20
N LYS A 535 -21.87 33.06 30.23
CA LYS A 535 -21.08 31.96 30.82
C LYS A 535 -20.90 30.79 29.85
N LYS A 536 -22.00 30.34 29.24
CA LYS A 536 -22.03 29.30 28.20
C LYS A 536 -23.29 29.47 27.37
N LEU A 537 -23.16 29.41 26.06
CA LEU A 537 -24.23 29.30 25.07
C LEU A 537 -23.92 28.09 24.21
N GLU A 538 -24.90 27.21 23.98
CA GLU A 538 -24.75 26.01 23.15
C GLU A 538 -25.75 26.03 22.00
N VAL A 539 -25.30 25.62 20.82
CA VAL A 539 -26.09 25.56 19.58
C VAL A 539 -25.85 24.20 18.93
N LYS A 540 -26.94 23.49 18.60
CA LYS A 540 -26.88 22.22 17.88
C LYS A 540 -27.09 22.45 16.39
N VAL A 541 -26.18 21.91 15.58
CA VAL A 541 -26.21 21.95 14.12
C VAL A 541 -26.03 20.53 13.61
N GLY A 542 -27.01 20.00 12.87
CA GLY A 542 -26.89 18.72 12.20
C GLY A 542 -26.35 18.92 10.78
N ILE A 543 -25.26 18.24 10.43
CA ILE A 543 -24.83 18.07 9.05
C ILE A 543 -25.27 16.70 8.55
N SER A 544 -25.92 16.63 7.38
CA SER A 544 -26.42 15.38 6.79
C SER A 544 -26.34 15.38 5.27
N GLY A 545 -26.11 14.23 4.62
CA GLY A 545 -26.22 14.08 3.16
C GLY A 545 -24.88 13.78 2.47
N PRO A 546 -24.74 14.02 1.16
CA PRO A 546 -23.50 13.77 0.41
C PRO A 546 -22.34 14.62 0.94
N VAL A 547 -21.15 14.03 1.09
CA VAL A 547 -19.94 14.72 1.58
C VAL A 547 -19.54 15.89 0.65
N ALA A 548 -19.80 15.78 -0.66
CA ALA A 548 -19.50 16.82 -1.63
C ALA A 548 -20.46 18.03 -1.58
N SER A 549 -21.65 17.87 -0.98
CA SER A 549 -22.68 18.90 -0.83
C SER A 549 -23.57 18.61 0.39
N PRO A 550 -23.06 18.82 1.61
CA PRO A 550 -23.80 18.52 2.83
C PRO A 550 -24.96 19.49 3.09
N ASP A 551 -26.12 18.97 3.50
CA ASP A 551 -27.21 19.78 4.06
C ASP A 551 -26.89 20.16 5.51
N VAL A 552 -27.15 21.42 5.87
CA VAL A 552 -26.97 21.95 7.22
C VAL A 552 -28.32 22.28 7.83
N LYS A 553 -28.63 21.69 8.99
CA LYS A 553 -29.88 21.89 9.75
C LYS A 553 -29.54 22.48 11.12
N VAL A 554 -30.03 23.69 11.40
CA VAL A 554 -29.79 24.38 12.68
C VAL A 554 -30.99 24.23 13.61
N ASP A 555 -30.76 23.94 14.90
CA ASP A 555 -31.83 23.87 15.90
C ASP A 555 -32.27 25.28 16.34
N GLU A 556 -33.16 25.89 15.54
CA GLU A 556 -33.76 27.20 15.82
C GLU A 556 -34.49 27.25 17.18
N GLN A 557 -35.06 26.13 17.64
CA GLN A 557 -35.81 26.07 18.91
C GLN A 557 -34.86 26.02 20.11
N GLY A 558 -33.75 25.28 20.01
CA GLY A 558 -32.66 25.27 20.97
C GLY A 558 -31.98 26.64 21.11
N ILE A 559 -31.74 27.34 19.99
CA ILE A 559 -31.24 28.73 20.00
C ILE A 559 -32.22 29.65 20.74
N LYS A 560 -33.49 29.64 20.34
CA LYS A 560 -34.51 30.54 20.89
C LYS A 560 -34.71 30.36 22.40
N SER A 561 -34.76 29.12 22.87
CA SER A 561 -34.92 28.81 24.30
C SER A 561 -33.70 29.19 25.14
N SER A 562 -32.48 28.95 24.63
CA SER A 562 -31.23 29.35 25.29
C SER A 562 -31.09 30.86 25.41
N LEU A 563 -31.44 31.60 24.35
CA LEU A 563 -31.42 33.07 24.36
C LEU A 563 -32.51 33.66 25.26
N GLN A 564 -33.69 33.04 25.34
CA GLN A 564 -34.73 33.43 26.30
C GLN A 564 -34.28 33.26 27.76
N GLN A 565 -33.51 32.21 28.09
CA GLN A 565 -32.93 32.06 29.43
C GLN A 565 -31.89 33.15 29.73
N LEU A 566 -31.01 33.47 28.77
CA LEU A 566 -30.02 34.55 28.93
C LEU A 566 -30.70 35.93 29.12
N ALA A 567 -31.69 36.27 28.28
CA ALA A 567 -32.47 37.49 28.40
C ALA A 567 -33.26 37.56 29.72
N GLY A 568 -33.89 36.46 30.14
CA GLY A 568 -34.63 36.38 31.40
C GLY A 568 -33.73 36.52 32.64
N ASN A 569 -32.49 36.06 32.57
CA ASN A 569 -31.50 36.27 33.64
C ASN A 569 -31.01 37.72 33.69
N LEU A 570 -30.79 38.35 32.53
CA LEU A 570 -30.48 39.78 32.41
C LEU A 570 -31.56 40.67 33.02
N VAL A 571 -32.83 40.44 32.65
CA VAL A 571 -33.98 41.16 33.22
C VAL A 571 -34.07 40.95 34.73
N LYS A 572 -33.79 39.75 35.25
CA LYS A 572 -33.72 39.48 36.70
C LYS A 572 -32.55 40.16 37.41
N GLN A 573 -31.45 40.48 36.71
CA GLN A 573 -30.29 41.16 37.27
C GLN A 573 -30.56 42.68 37.39
N ARG A 574 -31.02 43.33 36.30
CA ARG A 574 -31.49 44.73 36.36
C ARG A 574 -32.68 44.91 37.30
N ALA A 575 -33.67 44.00 37.29
CA ALA A 575 -34.76 43.97 38.26
C ALA A 575 -34.34 43.45 39.66
N ARG A 576 -33.03 43.49 39.98
CA ARG A 576 -32.49 43.52 41.35
C ARG A 576 -31.81 44.87 41.61
N GLU A 577 -31.03 45.38 40.65
CA GLU A 577 -30.36 46.70 40.74
C GLU A 577 -31.34 47.89 40.81
N GLU A 578 -32.42 47.89 40.03
CA GLU A 578 -33.46 48.94 40.09
C GLU A 578 -34.48 48.71 41.22
N VAL A 579 -34.51 47.50 41.80
CA VAL A 579 -35.47 47.12 42.85
C VAL A 579 -35.08 47.61 44.24
N ASP A 580 -33.85 48.11 44.43
CA ASP A 580 -33.48 48.92 45.60
C ASP A 580 -34.27 50.25 45.69
N LYS A 581 -35.08 50.61 44.66
CA LYS A 581 -35.85 51.87 44.66
C LYS A 581 -37.39 51.83 44.54
N GLN A 582 -38.07 50.71 44.21
CA GLN A 582 -39.50 50.51 44.61
C GLN A 582 -40.16 49.16 44.23
N THR A 583 -40.95 48.66 45.19
CA THR A 583 -42.16 47.78 45.14
C THR A 583 -42.32 46.70 44.03
N GLU A 584 -42.57 45.46 44.47
CA GLU A 584 -42.78 44.24 43.66
C GLU A 584 -43.80 44.32 42.50
N LYS A 585 -44.81 45.20 42.59
CA LYS A 585 -45.79 45.40 41.51
C LYS A 585 -45.17 46.02 40.25
N ALA A 586 -44.14 46.85 40.40
CA ALA A 586 -43.36 47.35 39.26
C ALA A 586 -42.56 46.22 38.61
N ARG A 587 -42.00 45.31 39.43
CA ARG A 587 -41.22 44.14 38.99
C ARG A 587 -42.00 43.23 38.05
N GLN A 588 -43.23 42.85 38.41
CA GLN A 588 -44.07 41.98 37.57
C GLN A 588 -44.45 42.65 36.24
N LYS A 589 -44.76 43.97 36.27
CA LYS A 589 -45.14 44.71 35.06
C LYS A 589 -43.97 44.92 34.12
N ALA A 590 -42.83 45.37 34.65
CA ALA A 590 -41.59 45.53 33.88
C ALA A 590 -41.09 44.20 33.31
N GLN A 591 -41.23 43.09 34.05
CA GLN A 591 -40.85 41.77 33.57
C GLN A 591 -41.74 41.29 32.41
N GLN A 592 -43.06 41.48 32.47
CA GLN A 592 -43.95 41.19 31.33
C GLN A 592 -43.71 42.09 30.10
N GLU A 593 -43.44 43.38 30.32
CA GLU A 593 -43.19 44.34 29.24
C GLU A 593 -41.81 44.11 28.59
N ALA A 594 -40.82 43.69 29.38
CA ALA A 594 -39.50 43.27 28.90
C ALA A 594 -39.55 41.93 28.16
N GLU A 595 -40.19 40.89 28.71
CA GLU A 595 -40.30 39.57 28.06
C GLU A 595 -41.04 39.66 26.71
N SER A 596 -42.09 40.48 26.61
CA SER A 596 -42.83 40.67 25.36
C SER A 596 -42.08 41.51 24.32
N ARG A 597 -41.38 42.59 24.70
CA ARG A 597 -40.60 43.40 23.75
C ARG A 597 -39.27 42.78 23.36
N LEU A 598 -38.50 42.22 24.30
CA LEU A 598 -37.27 41.48 23.98
C LEU A 598 -37.56 40.23 23.14
N GLY A 599 -38.66 39.52 23.41
CA GLY A 599 -39.09 38.40 22.57
C GLY A 599 -39.37 38.79 21.12
N GLY A 600 -39.85 40.01 20.89
CA GLY A 600 -40.07 40.59 19.56
C GLY A 600 -38.79 41.12 18.90
N GLU A 601 -38.00 41.93 19.60
CA GLU A 601 -36.76 42.54 19.07
C GLU A 601 -35.66 41.49 18.83
N VAL A 602 -35.41 40.59 19.78
CA VAL A 602 -34.45 39.49 19.62
C VAL A 602 -34.95 38.49 18.56
N GLY A 603 -36.26 38.24 18.50
CA GLY A 603 -36.87 37.45 17.42
C GLY A 603 -36.74 38.09 16.03
N GLY A 604 -36.70 39.42 15.96
CA GLY A 604 -36.44 40.18 14.73
C GLY A 604 -34.98 40.13 14.31
N ALA A 605 -34.05 40.42 15.23
CA ALA A 605 -32.62 40.34 14.99
C ALA A 605 -32.17 38.92 14.58
N LEU A 606 -32.68 37.87 15.24
CA LEU A 606 -32.43 36.48 14.87
C LEU A 606 -32.97 36.11 13.49
N LYS A 607 -34.09 36.70 13.05
CA LYS A 607 -34.59 36.52 11.68
C LYS A 607 -33.72 37.20 10.61
N GLY A 608 -32.84 38.12 10.99
CA GLY A 608 -31.79 38.67 10.14
C GLY A 608 -30.49 37.85 10.16
N ILE A 609 -30.25 37.08 11.24
CA ILE A 609 -29.08 36.20 11.41
C ILE A 609 -29.30 34.81 10.77
N LEU A 610 -30.56 34.36 10.67
CA LEU A 610 -30.97 33.07 10.08
C LEU A 610 -31.38 33.19 8.59
N LYS A 611 -30.80 34.12 7.82
CA LYS A 611 -31.24 34.42 6.46
C LYS A 611 -30.10 34.62 5.46
#